data_AF-A0A7R9YIP1-F1
#
_entry.id   AF-A0A7R9YIP1-F1
#
_cell.length_a   1.000
_cell.length_b   1.000
_cell.length_c   1.000
_cell.angle_alpha   90.00
_cell.angle_beta   90.00
_cell.angle_gamma   90.00
#
_symmetry.space_group_name_H-M   'P 1'
#
loop_
_entity.id
_entity.type
_entity.pdbx_description
1 polymer ?
#
loop_
_entity_poly.entity_id
_entity_poly.type
_entity_poly.pdbx_seq_one_letter_code
_entity_poly.pdbx_strand_id
1 'polypeptide(L)'
;LGSEGSADALAWYVASLDLAELRIDSAVRKLNTSIQLKVEAQKIDRILTAFAKRYHECNPGLFESEDKAYVTSYSLMMLNTDAHNDKVKSKMSKDAFVAMNREQNLPRDLLEALYENVTSCDLQIEERSQVDVVK
;
A
#
# COMPACT_ATOMS: atom_id res chain seq x y z
N LEU A 1 -14.70 14.37 5.37
CA LEU A 1 -14.47 12.92 5.60
C LEU A 1 -14.24 12.65 7.10
N GLY A 2 -15.18 13.03 7.98
CA GLY A 2 -14.95 13.05 9.43
C GLY A 2 -16.19 12.97 10.31
N SER A 3 -17.26 12.31 9.85
CA SER A 3 -18.42 11.97 10.69
C SER A 3 -18.80 10.50 10.43
N GLU A 4 -19.58 9.87 11.31
CA GLU A 4 -19.89 8.43 11.27
C GLU A 4 -20.41 7.89 9.91
N GLY A 5 -20.97 8.74 9.03
CA GLY A 5 -21.30 8.37 7.63
C GLY A 5 -20.10 8.27 6.66
N SER A 6 -18.89 8.65 7.07
CA SER A 6 -17.68 8.59 6.25
C SER A 6 -16.90 7.28 6.35
N ALA A 7 -17.13 6.48 7.41
CA ALA A 7 -16.58 5.14 7.51
C ALA A 7 -17.23 4.20 6.48
N ASP A 8 -18.55 4.27 6.35
CA ASP A 8 -19.31 3.50 5.36
C ASP A 8 -19.01 3.94 3.93
N ALA A 9 -18.88 5.26 3.69
CA ALA A 9 -18.51 5.78 2.38
C ALA A 9 -17.11 5.32 1.95
N LEU A 10 -16.16 5.28 2.88
CA LEU A 10 -14.80 4.79 2.62
C LEU A 10 -14.80 3.29 2.35
N ALA A 11 -15.47 2.50 3.19
CA ALA A 11 -15.58 1.06 2.99
C ALA A 11 -16.25 0.72 1.65
N TRP A 12 -17.33 1.42 1.31
CA TRP A 12 -18.01 1.30 0.02
C TRP A 12 -17.08 1.68 -1.14
N TYR A 13 -16.31 2.77 -0.99
CA TYR A 13 -15.37 3.21 -2.01
C TYR A 13 -14.24 2.19 -2.22
N VAL A 14 -13.62 1.70 -1.16
CA VAL A 14 -12.60 0.65 -1.23
C VAL A 14 -13.18 -0.63 -1.86
N ALA A 15 -14.42 -0.99 -1.52
CA ALA A 15 -15.12 -2.11 -2.14
C ALA A 15 -15.37 -1.90 -3.65
N SER A 16 -15.52 -0.66 -4.11
CA SER A 16 -15.66 -0.33 -5.53
C SER A 16 -14.34 -0.43 -6.33
N LEU A 17 -13.19 -0.53 -5.66
CA LEU A 17 -11.91 -0.68 -6.34
C LEU A 17 -11.80 -2.08 -6.96
N ASP A 18 -11.47 -2.10 -8.25
CA ASP A 18 -11.08 -3.32 -8.94
C ASP A 18 -9.63 -3.66 -8.57
N LEU A 19 -9.48 -4.68 -7.72
CA LEU A 19 -8.21 -5.16 -7.19
C LEU A 19 -7.88 -6.59 -7.64
N ALA A 20 -8.74 -7.20 -8.47
CA ALA A 20 -8.53 -8.55 -8.96
C ALA A 20 -7.29 -8.61 -9.86
N GLU A 21 -6.53 -9.69 -9.74
CA GLU A 21 -5.33 -9.97 -10.54
C GLU A 21 -4.19 -8.93 -10.40
N LEU A 22 -4.36 -7.93 -9.54
CA LEU A 22 -3.31 -6.97 -9.21
C LEU A 22 -2.38 -7.56 -8.16
N ARG A 23 -1.07 -7.44 -8.37
CA ARG A 23 -0.09 -7.60 -7.30
C ARG A 23 -0.31 -6.55 -6.21
N ILE A 24 -0.03 -6.91 -4.97
CA ILE A 24 -0.38 -6.10 -3.80
C ILE A 24 0.27 -4.71 -3.81
N ASP A 25 1.49 -4.55 -4.33
CA ASP A 25 2.13 -3.24 -4.53
C ASP A 25 1.36 -2.35 -5.52
N SER A 26 0.86 -2.92 -6.62
CA SER A 26 0.04 -2.20 -7.60
C SER A 26 -1.33 -1.84 -7.04
N ALA A 27 -1.93 -2.73 -6.26
CA ALA A 27 -3.17 -2.48 -5.55
C ALA A 27 -3.03 -1.36 -4.50
N VAL A 28 -1.92 -1.32 -3.76
CA VAL A 28 -1.60 -0.23 -2.82
C VAL A 28 -1.35 1.09 -3.55
N ARG A 29 -0.67 1.10 -4.71
CA ARG A 29 -0.55 2.31 -5.55
C ARG A 29 -1.92 2.83 -5.98
N LYS A 30 -2.81 1.94 -6.41
CA LYS A 30 -4.18 2.28 -6.82
C LYS A 30 -4.95 2.88 -5.65
N LEU A 31 -4.85 2.29 -4.46
CA LEU A 31 -5.42 2.82 -3.22
C LEU A 31 -4.91 4.25 -2.92
N ASN A 32 -3.58 4.45 -2.94
CA ASN A 32 -2.96 5.74 -2.65
C ASN A 32 -3.30 6.82 -3.68
N THR A 33 -3.46 6.46 -4.95
CA THR A 33 -3.88 7.41 -6.00
C THR A 33 -5.35 7.81 -5.82
N SER A 34 -6.17 6.86 -5.38
CA SER A 34 -7.61 7.04 -5.20
C SER A 34 -7.92 7.90 -3.96
N ILE A 35 -7.07 7.81 -2.95
CA ILE A 35 -7.18 8.58 -1.71
C ILE A 35 -6.18 9.72 -1.81
N GLN A 36 -6.58 10.87 -2.38
CA GLN A 36 -5.75 12.09 -2.30
C GLN A 36 -5.40 12.32 -0.82
N LEU A 37 -4.15 12.05 -0.43
CA LEU A 37 -3.69 11.95 0.95
C LEU A 37 -3.66 13.34 1.63
N LYS A 38 -4.83 13.89 1.89
CA LYS A 38 -5.10 14.89 2.94
C LYS A 38 -5.79 14.21 4.13
N VAL A 39 -5.40 12.97 4.41
CA VAL A 39 -6.01 12.17 5.46
C VAL A 39 -5.10 12.17 6.69
N GLU A 40 -5.66 12.48 7.86
CA GLU A 40 -4.96 12.37 9.14
C GLU A 40 -4.49 10.92 9.34
N ALA A 41 -3.26 10.74 9.86
CA ALA A 41 -2.63 9.43 10.05
C ALA A 41 -3.54 8.44 10.81
N GLN A 42 -4.39 8.93 11.71
CA GLN A 42 -5.38 8.15 12.46
C GLN A 42 -6.41 7.40 11.60
N LYS A 43 -6.58 7.73 10.31
CA LYS A 43 -7.53 7.05 9.41
C LYS A 43 -6.85 6.05 8.48
N ILE A 44 -5.52 6.05 8.37
CA ILE A 44 -4.77 5.13 7.50
C ILE A 44 -5.04 3.68 7.91
N ASP A 45 -5.05 3.40 9.20
CA ASP A 45 -5.32 2.07 9.73
C ASP A 45 -6.68 1.53 9.24
N ARG A 46 -7.75 2.32 9.38
CA ARG A 46 -9.10 1.92 8.92
C ARG A 46 -9.18 1.70 7.42
N ILE A 47 -8.52 2.56 6.65
CA ILE A 47 -8.43 2.43 5.18
C ILE A 47 -7.74 1.11 4.82
N LEU A 48 -6.59 0.84 5.45
CA LEU A 48 -5.76 -0.31 5.15
C LEU A 48 -6.44 -1.62 5.54
N THR A 49 -7.18 -1.64 6.66
CA THR A 49 -8.00 -2.78 7.07
C THR A 49 -9.10 -3.06 6.06
N ALA A 50 -9.84 -2.03 5.61
CA ALA A 50 -10.86 -2.21 4.57
C ALA A 50 -10.24 -2.68 3.24
N PHE A 51 -9.07 -2.15 2.88
CA PHE A 51 -8.33 -2.57 1.70
C PHE A 51 -7.90 -4.03 1.78
N ALA A 52 -7.33 -4.45 2.90
CA ALA A 52 -6.84 -5.81 3.08
C ALA A 52 -7.96 -6.85 2.96
N LYS A 53 -9.10 -6.57 3.58
CA LYS A 53 -10.31 -7.38 3.44
C LYS A 53 -10.74 -7.48 1.98
N ARG A 54 -10.88 -6.33 1.29
CA ARG A 54 -11.30 -6.31 -0.11
C ARG A 54 -10.29 -7.01 -1.03
N TYR A 55 -9.00 -6.81 -0.80
CA TYR A 55 -7.94 -7.42 -1.58
C TYR A 55 -7.94 -8.94 -1.44
N HIS A 56 -8.17 -9.46 -0.23
CA HIS A 56 -8.33 -10.88 0.02
C HIS A 56 -9.58 -11.48 -0.66
N GLU A 57 -10.71 -10.77 -0.62
CA GLU A 57 -11.94 -11.16 -1.34
C GLU A 57 -11.74 -11.20 -2.87
N CYS A 58 -11.01 -10.23 -3.43
CA CYS A 58 -10.73 -10.15 -4.87
C CYS A 58 -9.66 -11.14 -5.35
N ASN A 59 -8.78 -11.60 -4.47
CA ASN A 59 -7.64 -12.46 -4.80
C ASN A 59 -7.61 -13.72 -3.91
N PRO A 60 -8.62 -14.60 -4.02
CA PRO A 60 -8.72 -15.79 -3.18
C PRO A 60 -7.50 -16.70 -3.37
N GLY A 61 -6.91 -17.16 -2.26
CA GLY A 61 -5.76 -18.06 -2.27
C GLY A 61 -4.39 -17.40 -2.36
N LEU A 62 -4.31 -16.08 -2.58
CA LEU A 62 -3.01 -15.37 -2.57
C LEU A 62 -2.48 -15.12 -1.15
N PHE A 63 -3.39 -14.88 -0.20
CA PHE A 63 -3.11 -14.71 1.22
C PHE A 63 -3.93 -15.72 2.03
N GLU A 64 -3.38 -16.22 3.14
CA GLU A 64 -4.10 -17.15 4.03
C GLU A 64 -5.23 -16.44 4.81
N SER A 65 -5.10 -15.13 5.05
CA SER A 65 -6.11 -14.31 5.71
C SER A 65 -6.01 -12.84 5.30
N GLU A 66 -7.06 -12.07 5.58
CA GLU A 66 -7.07 -10.61 5.46
C GLU A 66 -6.00 -9.93 6.32
N ASP A 67 -5.71 -10.47 7.52
CA ASP A 67 -4.66 -9.95 8.40
C ASP A 67 -3.27 -10.01 7.74
N LYS A 68 -2.98 -11.08 6.98
CA LYS A 68 -1.70 -11.19 6.28
C LYS A 68 -1.58 -10.19 5.13
N ALA A 69 -2.69 -9.97 4.42
CA ALA A 69 -2.76 -8.93 3.39
C ALA A 69 -2.57 -7.53 4.02
N TYR A 70 -3.14 -7.29 5.20
CA TYR A 70 -2.97 -6.05 5.96
C TYR A 70 -1.49 -5.83 6.35
N VAL A 71 -0.87 -6.81 7.01
CA VAL A 71 0.53 -6.72 7.46
C VAL A 71 1.47 -6.50 6.27
N THR A 72 1.25 -7.23 5.17
CA THR A 72 2.04 -7.05 3.94
C THR A 72 1.86 -5.66 3.38
N SER A 73 0.62 -5.14 3.31
CA SER A 73 0.35 -3.78 2.83
C SER A 73 1.01 -2.71 3.70
N TYR A 74 0.97 -2.88 5.03
CA TYR A 74 1.63 -1.97 5.97
C TYR A 74 3.16 -2.00 5.79
N SER A 75 3.73 -3.20 5.62
CA SER A 75 5.15 -3.38 5.36
C SER A 75 5.60 -2.65 4.08
N LEU A 76 4.77 -2.60 3.04
CA LEU A 76 5.04 -1.88 1.79
C LEU A 76 5.00 -0.36 2.00
N MET A 77 4.05 0.14 2.78
CA MET A 77 3.99 1.58 3.13
C MET A 77 5.21 2.01 3.96
N MET A 78 5.65 1.16 4.88
CA MET A 78 6.87 1.39 5.67
C MET A 78 8.11 1.36 4.79
N LEU A 79 8.24 0.37 3.89
CA LEU A 79 9.34 0.29 2.93
C LEU A 79 9.35 1.51 2.00
N ASN A 80 8.19 1.97 1.53
CA ASN A 80 8.09 3.15 0.69
C ASN A 80 8.59 4.41 1.40
N THR A 81 8.14 4.59 2.65
CA THR A 81 8.58 5.71 3.49
C THR A 81 10.08 5.62 3.76
N ASP A 82 10.62 4.44 4.02
CA ASP A 82 12.04 4.22 4.20
C ASP A 82 12.83 4.56 2.93
N ALA A 83 12.41 4.03 1.78
CA ALA A 83 13.09 4.15 0.49
C ALA A 83 13.11 5.60 -0.03
N HIS A 84 11.97 6.29 -0.04
CA HIS A 84 11.80 7.59 -0.72
C HIS A 84 11.94 8.80 0.21
N ASN A 85 12.14 8.61 1.52
CA ASN A 85 12.43 9.71 2.44
C ASN A 85 13.93 9.98 2.55
N ASP A 86 14.39 11.12 2.03
CA ASP A 86 15.80 11.55 2.05
C ASP A 86 16.40 11.67 3.46
N LYS A 87 15.56 11.82 4.50
CA LYS A 87 16.02 11.90 5.90
C LYS A 87 16.49 10.54 6.45
N VAL A 88 16.09 9.43 5.82
CA VAL A 88 16.49 8.08 6.22
C VAL A 88 17.88 7.79 5.67
N LYS A 89 18.89 7.75 6.54
CA LYS A 89 20.29 7.54 6.14
C LYS A 89 20.64 6.07 5.87
N SER A 90 20.00 5.15 6.61
CA SER A 90 20.21 3.72 6.48
C SER A 90 18.92 3.09 6.01
N LYS A 91 18.84 2.82 4.72
CA LYS A 91 17.67 2.23 4.07
C LYS A 91 17.53 0.75 4.44
N MET A 92 16.30 0.25 4.49
CA MET A 92 15.98 -1.15 4.68
C MET A 92 16.54 -1.97 3.51
N SER A 93 17.30 -3.02 3.81
CA SER A 93 17.80 -3.94 2.79
C SER A 93 16.71 -4.92 2.34
N LYS A 94 16.89 -5.52 1.16
CA LYS A 94 16.00 -6.55 0.63
C LYS A 94 15.83 -7.71 1.60
N ASP A 95 16.92 -8.23 2.17
CA ASP A 95 16.87 -9.33 3.14
C ASP A 95 16.15 -8.94 4.43
N ALA A 96 16.29 -7.69 4.89
CA ALA A 96 15.55 -7.20 6.05
C ALA A 96 14.04 -7.16 5.77
N PHE A 97 13.64 -6.70 4.58
CA PHE A 97 12.23 -6.69 4.15
C PHE A 97 11.65 -8.10 4.03
N VAL A 98 12.41 -9.05 3.46
CA VAL A 98 12.01 -10.46 3.36
C VAL A 98 11.87 -11.09 4.74
N ALA A 99 12.82 -10.84 5.65
CA ALA A 99 12.77 -11.36 7.01
C ALA A 99 11.56 -10.82 7.79
N MET A 100 11.22 -9.54 7.61
CA MET A 100 10.06 -8.90 8.22
C MET A 100 8.72 -9.50 7.78
N ASN A 101 8.64 -9.98 6.54
CA ASN A 101 7.43 -10.58 5.97
C ASN A 101 7.41 -12.11 6.02
N ARG A 102 8.33 -12.75 6.75
CA ARG A 102 8.47 -14.21 6.78
C ARG A 102 7.20 -14.93 7.26
N GLU A 103 6.50 -14.35 8.23
CA GLU A 103 5.27 -14.93 8.81
C GLU A 103 4.07 -14.85 7.87
N GLN A 104 4.19 -14.11 6.76
CA GLN A 104 3.14 -13.99 5.76
C GLN A 104 3.04 -15.21 4.84
N ASN A 105 4.00 -16.15 4.91
CA ASN A 105 4.07 -17.35 4.08
C ASN A 105 4.01 -17.07 2.56
N LEU A 106 4.46 -15.89 2.15
CA LEU A 106 4.59 -15.53 0.74
C LEU A 106 5.88 -16.11 0.13
N PRO A 107 5.89 -16.47 -1.17
CA PRO A 107 7.12 -16.86 -1.85
C PRO A 107 8.20 -15.79 -1.74
N ARG A 108 9.46 -16.20 -1.48
CA ARG A 108 10.58 -15.26 -1.36
C ARG A 108 10.72 -14.39 -2.62
N ASP A 109 10.62 -15.00 -3.79
CA ASP A 109 10.72 -14.29 -5.08
C ASP A 109 9.65 -13.20 -5.22
N LEU A 110 8.45 -13.42 -4.69
CA LEU A 110 7.41 -12.39 -4.65
C LEU A 110 7.80 -11.23 -3.72
N LEU A 111 8.32 -11.52 -2.52
CA LEU A 111 8.78 -10.50 -1.58
C LEU A 111 9.94 -9.68 -2.14
N GLU A 112 10.88 -10.32 -2.83
CA GLU A 112 11.97 -9.64 -3.52
C GLU A 112 11.47 -8.73 -4.65
N ALA A 113 10.55 -9.23 -5.46
CA ALA A 113 9.92 -8.43 -6.51
C ALA A 113 9.13 -7.24 -5.93
N LEU A 114 8.43 -7.41 -4.81
CA LEU A 114 7.76 -6.32 -4.11
C LEU A 114 8.77 -5.26 -3.63
N TYR A 115 9.88 -5.68 -3.04
CA TYR A 115 10.94 -4.78 -2.59
C TYR A 115 11.50 -3.94 -3.73
N GLU A 116 11.86 -4.59 -4.84
CA GLU A 116 12.43 -3.91 -6.01
C GLU A 116 11.46 -2.90 -6.62
N ASN A 117 10.18 -3.27 -6.75
CA ASN A 117 9.16 -2.39 -7.32
C ASN A 117 8.89 -1.17 -6.43
N VAL A 118 8.79 -1.36 -5.11
CA VAL A 118 8.52 -0.25 -4.18
C VAL A 118 9.72 0.68 -4.06
N THR A 119 10.93 0.15 -4.01
CA THR A 119 12.15 0.98 -3.93
C THR A 119 12.44 1.73 -5.24
N SER A 120 12.07 1.17 -6.39
CA SER A 120 12.27 1.82 -7.69
C SER A 120 11.22 2.87 -8.03
N CYS A 121 10.02 2.78 -7.45
CA CYS A 121 8.90 3.66 -7.79
C CYS A 121 8.04 3.94 -6.56
N ASP A 122 7.79 5.21 -6.24
CA ASP A 122 7.02 5.62 -5.06
C ASP A 122 5.55 5.15 -5.13
N LEU A 123 5.07 4.53 -4.06
CA LEU A 123 3.68 4.10 -3.89
C LEU A 123 2.69 5.28 -3.87
N GLN A 124 3.17 6.47 -3.54
CA GLN A 124 2.46 7.72 -3.68
C GLN A 124 2.78 8.29 -5.06
N ILE A 125 1.76 8.34 -5.93
CA ILE A 125 1.87 9.19 -7.11
C ILE A 125 1.73 10.61 -6.59
N GLU A 126 2.86 11.29 -6.34
CA GLU A 126 2.83 12.75 -6.29
C GLU A 126 2.19 13.20 -7.60
N GLU A 127 1.11 13.99 -7.51
CA GLU A 127 0.71 14.81 -8.64
C GLU A 127 1.94 15.67 -8.93
N ARG A 128 2.72 15.26 -9.94
CA ARG A 128 3.85 16.03 -10.42
C ARG A 128 3.26 17.37 -10.77
N SER A 129 3.42 18.34 -9.87
CA SER A 129 3.15 19.74 -10.12
C SER A 129 4.20 20.18 -11.14
N GLN A 130 4.05 19.73 -12.38
CA GLN A 130 4.71 20.34 -13.51
C GLN A 130 3.69 21.26 -14.16
N VAL A 131 3.65 22.47 -13.63
CA VAL A 131 3.30 23.64 -14.42
C VAL A 131 4.50 24.60 -14.35
N ASP A 132 5.62 24.16 -14.90
CA ASP A 132 6.53 25.09 -15.56
C ASP A 132 5.80 25.57 -16.82
N VAL A 133 4.95 26.59 -16.68
CA VAL A 133 4.58 27.41 -17.84
C VAL A 133 5.55 28.57 -17.89
N VAL A 134 6.58 28.33 -18.68
CA VAL A 134 7.37 29.28 -19.47
C VAL A 134 6.66 30.63 -19.65
N LYS A 135 7.19 31.68 -19.01
CA LYS A 135 7.76 32.90 -19.65
C LYS A 135 8.23 33.91 -18.60
#